data_AF-A0A835J0T3-F1
#
_entry.id   AF-A0A835J0T3-F1
#
_cell.length_a   1.000
_cell.length_b   1.000
_cell.length_c   1.000
_cell.angle_alpha   90.00
_cell.angle_beta   90.00
_cell.angle_gamma   90.00
#
_symmetry.space_group_name_H-M   'P 1'
#
loop_
_entity.id
_entity.type
_entity.pdbx_description
1 polymer ?
#
loop_
_entity_poly.entity_id
_entity_poly.type
_entity_poly.pdbx_seq_one_letter_code
_entity_poly.pdbx_strand_id
1 'polypeptide(L)' 'MAETPTTLRHSLKTRLLLAAHSFGTRAAIRSDHTLNRSVLNIFDPKAATSLKTINGVSSFDISIDPARNLIISTTEVFR' A
#
# COMPACT_ATOMS: atom_id res chain seq x y z
N MET A 1 -8.96 11.91 -41.44
CA MET A 1 -9.27 12.24 -40.02
C MET A 1 -8.20 11.59 -39.17
N ALA A 2 -7.45 12.36 -38.39
CA ALA A 2 -6.36 11.83 -37.57
C ALA A 2 -6.92 11.36 -36.22
N GLU A 3 -6.66 10.09 -35.87
CA GLU A 3 -6.97 9.50 -34.57
C GLU A 3 -6.18 10.22 -33.48
N THR A 4 -6.87 10.97 -32.61
CA THR A 4 -6.26 11.62 -31.45
C THR A 4 -5.70 10.57 -30.48
N PRO A 5 -4.46 10.67 -29.99
CA PRO A 5 -3.91 9.66 -29.10
C PRO A 5 -4.70 9.66 -27.79
N THR A 6 -5.39 8.55 -27.52
CA THR A 6 -6.06 8.29 -26.25
C THR A 6 -5.00 8.16 -25.15
N THR A 7 -4.61 9.30 -24.58
CA THR A 7 -3.90 9.32 -23.29
C THR A 7 -4.65 8.42 -22.32
N LEU A 8 -4.02 7.32 -21.88
CA LEU A 8 -4.58 6.35 -20.96
C LEU A 8 -4.84 7.04 -19.61
N ARG A 9 -5.99 7.69 -19.48
CA ARG A 9 -6.42 8.31 -18.24
C ARG A 9 -6.88 7.18 -17.31
N HIS A 10 -6.13 6.97 -16.22
CA HIS A 10 -6.57 6.07 -15.14
C HIS A 10 -8.01 6.37 -14.71
N SER A 11 -8.71 5.35 -14.22
CA SER A 11 -10.07 5.52 -13.69
C SER A 11 -10.12 6.62 -12.62
N LEU A 12 -11.27 7.28 -12.47
CA LEU A 12 -11.44 8.33 -11.46
C LEU A 12 -11.10 7.81 -10.04
N LYS A 13 -11.43 6.56 -9.74
CA LYS A 13 -11.09 5.90 -8.47
C LYS A 13 -9.58 5.85 -8.26
N THR A 14 -8.83 5.37 -9.25
CA THR A 14 -7.36 5.32 -9.21
C THR A 14 -6.76 6.71 -9.04
N ARG A 15 -7.29 7.70 -9.77
CA ARG A 15 -6.84 9.10 -9.67
C ARG A 15 -7.06 9.67 -8.27
N LEU A 16 -8.22 9.41 -7.67
CA LEU A 16 -8.54 9.88 -6.33
C LEU A 16 -7.66 9.21 -5.27
N LEU A 17 -7.46 7.90 -5.35
CA LEU A 17 -6.56 7.17 -4.45
C LEU A 17 -5.14 7.69 -4.54
N LEU A 18 -4.62 7.89 -5.76
CA LEU A 18 -3.28 8.42 -5.97
C LEU A 18 -3.15 9.86 -5.45
N ALA A 19 -4.17 10.69 -5.67
CA ALA A 19 -4.20 12.07 -5.16
C ALA A 19 -4.21 12.10 -3.62
N ALA A 20 -5.04 11.26 -2.98
CA ALA A 20 -5.12 11.15 -1.52
C ALA A 20 -3.78 10.67 -0.92
N HIS A 21 -3.19 9.61 -1.48
CA HIS A 21 -1.88 9.12 -1.05
C HIS A 21 -0.80 10.20 -1.21
N SER A 22 -0.74 10.86 -2.37
CA SER A 22 0.25 11.93 -2.64
C SER A 22 0.10 13.11 -1.70
N PHE A 23 -1.14 13.51 -1.40
CA PHE A 23 -1.44 14.55 -0.41
C PHE A 23 -0.96 14.12 0.97
N GLY A 24 -1.28 12.90 1.40
CA GLY A 24 -0.87 12.35 2.69
C GLY A 24 0.65 12.30 2.86
N THR A 25 1.38 11.78 1.86
CA THR A 25 2.84 11.73 1.89
C THR A 25 3.43 13.13 2.02
N ARG A 26 2.93 14.10 1.24
CA ARG A 26 3.40 15.50 1.31
C ARG A 26 3.10 16.15 2.65
N ALA A 27 1.89 15.95 3.19
CA ALA A 27 1.48 16.51 4.47
C ALA A 27 2.29 15.96 5.65
N ALA A 28 2.83 14.75 5.52
CA ALA A 28 3.64 14.16 6.57
C ALA A 28 5.12 14.56 6.53
N ILE A 29 5.64 15.02 5.39
CA ILE A 29 7.00 15.54 5.28
C ILE A 29 7.06 16.94 5.85
N ARG A 30 8.00 17.18 6.76
CA ARG A 30 8.26 18.49 7.34
C ARG A 30 9.50 19.12 6.69
N SER A 31 9.59 20.44 6.75
CA SER A 31 10.71 21.21 6.16
C SER A 31 12.06 20.94 6.83
N ASP A 32 12.05 20.42 8.06
CA ASP A 32 13.24 19.99 8.81
C ASP A 32 13.70 18.56 8.44
N HIS A 33 13.17 17.99 7.36
CA HIS A 33 13.43 16.62 6.91
C HIS A 33 12.94 15.52 7.87
N THR A 34 12.10 15.85 8.86
CA THR A 34 11.44 14.86 9.69
C THR A 34 10.12 14.38 9.06
N LEU A 35 9.64 13.21 9.48
CA LEU A 35 8.38 12.62 9.03
C LEU A 35 7.39 12.51 10.17
N ASN A 36 6.18 13.01 9.96
CA ASN A 36 5.05 12.71 10.83
C ASN A 36 4.53 11.29 10.54
N ARG A 37 5.07 10.32 11.27
CA ARG A 37 4.74 8.89 11.11
C ARG A 37 3.26 8.59 11.30
N SER A 38 2.59 9.32 12.20
CA SER A 38 1.15 9.14 12.44
C SER A 38 0.31 9.56 11.24
N VAL A 39 0.67 10.67 10.59
CA VAL A 39 0.00 11.11 9.35
C VAL A 39 0.29 10.13 8.22
N LEU A 40 1.55 9.70 8.03
CA LEU A 40 1.87 8.69 7.02
C LEU A 40 1.06 7.40 7.19
N ASN A 41 0.93 6.92 8.43
CA ASN A 41 0.21 5.69 8.72
C ASN A 41 -1.29 5.76 8.39
N ILE A 42 -1.91 6.95 8.38
CA ILE A 42 -3.31 7.13 7.96
C ILE A 42 -3.47 6.94 6.45
N PHE A 43 -2.47 7.34 5.66
CA PHE A 43 -2.49 7.28 4.20
C PHE A 43 -1.78 6.05 3.62
N ASP A 44 -1.49 5.05 4.47
CA ASP A 44 -0.85 3.78 4.12
C ASP A 44 -1.84 2.63 4.33
N PRO A 45 -2.64 2.27 3.31
CA PRO A 45 -3.62 1.20 3.42
C PRO A 45 -2.93 -0.15 3.68
N LYS A 46 -3.25 -0.77 4.81
CA LYS A 46 -2.72 -2.08 5.22
C LYS A 46 -3.81 -3.13 5.21
N ALA A 47 -3.44 -4.35 4.84
CA ALA A 47 -4.28 -5.53 4.99
C ALA A 47 -3.62 -6.47 6.00
N ALA A 48 -4.43 -7.05 6.88
CA ALA A 48 -3.96 -8.10 7.79
C ALA A 48 -3.79 -9.42 7.03
N THR A 49 -2.88 -10.27 7.48
CA THR A 49 -2.75 -11.63 6.95
C THR A 49 -3.99 -12.47 7.24
N SER A 50 -4.27 -13.45 6.39
CA SER A 50 -5.41 -14.36 6.55
C SER A 50 -5.03 -15.81 6.34
N LEU A 51 -5.14 -16.61 7.40
CA LEU A 51 -5.00 -18.07 7.31
C LEU A 51 -6.16 -18.70 6.53
N LYS A 52 -7.30 -18.02 6.44
CA LYS A 52 -8.39 -18.45 5.59
C LYS A 52 -8.01 -18.20 4.14
N THR A 53 -8.12 -19.23 3.32
CA THR A 53 -7.88 -19.12 1.88
C THR A 53 -8.89 -18.17 1.22
N ILE A 54 -8.39 -17.12 0.58
CA ILE A 54 -9.16 -16.17 -0.23
C ILE A 54 -8.61 -16.26 -1.66
N ASN A 55 -9.47 -16.65 -2.60
CA ASN A 55 -9.08 -16.85 -4.01
C ASN A 55 -7.89 -17.82 -4.18
N GLY A 56 -7.84 -18.91 -3.41
CA GLY A 56 -6.77 -19.90 -3.46
C GLY A 56 -5.48 -19.51 -2.75
N VAL A 57 -5.42 -18.33 -2.11
CA VAL A 57 -4.23 -17.85 -1.39
C VAL A 57 -4.52 -17.67 0.10
N SER A 58 -3.65 -18.19 0.96
CA SER A 58 -3.59 -17.81 2.37
C SER A 58 -2.33 -17.00 2.64
N SER A 59 -2.32 -16.22 3.71
CA SER A 59 -1.16 -15.46 4.16
C SER A 59 -0.99 -15.51 5.66
N PHE A 60 0.26 -15.43 6.12
CA PHE A 60 0.60 -15.43 7.54
C PHE A 60 1.91 -14.68 7.79
N ASP A 61 2.03 -14.12 8.99
CA ASP A 61 3.19 -13.35 9.42
C ASP A 61 4.16 -14.22 10.23
N ILE A 62 5.45 -14.10 9.95
CA ILE A 62 6.53 -14.80 10.67
C ILE A 62 7.52 -13.77 11.21
N SER A 63 7.81 -13.80 12.51
CA SER A 63 8.88 -12.99 13.12
C SER A 63 10.23 -13.66 12.91
N ILE A 64 11.12 -13.01 12.16
CA ILE A 64 12.48 -13.51 11.86
C ILE A 64 13.50 -13.01 12.87
N ASP A 65 13.32 -11.78 13.35
CA ASP A 65 14.15 -11.19 14.40
C ASP A 65 13.23 -10.51 15.44
N PRO A 66 12.84 -11.25 16.51
CA PRO A 66 11.96 -10.72 17.55
C PRO A 66 12.57 -9.53 18.30
N ALA A 67 13.90 -9.46 18.43
CA ALA A 67 14.57 -8.38 19.15
C ALA A 67 14.43 -7.04 18.41
N ARG A 68 14.25 -7.08 17.08
CA ARG A 68 14.04 -5.90 16.23
C ARG A 68 12.60 -5.76 15.72
N ASN A 69 11.68 -6.64 16.14
CA ASN A 69 10.32 -6.72 15.63
C ASN A 69 10.26 -6.83 14.09
N LEU A 70 11.16 -7.64 13.51
CA LEU A 70 11.23 -7.86 12.07
C LEU A 70 10.32 -9.01 11.65
N ILE A 71 9.28 -8.68 10.86
CA ILE A 71 8.24 -9.60 10.44
C ILE A 71 8.21 -9.70 8.91
N ILE A 72 8.04 -10.91 8.39
CA ILE A 72 7.78 -11.18 6.97
C ILE A 72 6.39 -11.79 6.81
N SER A 73 5.61 -11.25 5.88
CA SER A 73 4.33 -11.81 5.46
C SER A 73 4.56 -12.81 4.32
N THR A 74 4.25 -14.08 4.58
CA THR A 74 4.37 -15.19 3.62
C THR A 74 3.00 -15.54 3.06
N THR A 75 2.96 -16.02 1.81
CA THR A 75 1.73 -16.50 1.17
C THR A 75 1.85 -17.94 0.73
N GLU A 76 0.82 -18.74 0.95
CA GLU A 76 0.69 -20.09 0.40
C GLU A 76 -0.41 -20.12 -0.67
N VAL A 77 -0.14 -20.83 -1.76
CA VAL A 77 -1.08 -20.98 -2.89
C VAL A 77 -1.57 -22.42 -2.92
N PHE A 78 -2.87 -22.60 -2.72
CA PHE A 78 -3.54 -23.88 -2.83
C PHE A 78 -4.06 -24.03 -4.26
N ARG A 79 -3.53 -25.02 -4.98
CA ARG A 79 -3.97 -25.40 -6.34
C ARG A 79 -5.02 -26.49 -6.29
#